data_AF-A0A1C5UEE5-F1
#
_entry.id   AF-A0A1C5UEE5-F1
#
_cell.length_a   1.000
_cell.length_b   1.000
_cell.length_c   1.000
_cell.angle_alpha   90.00
_cell.angle_beta   90.00
_cell.angle_gamma   90.00
#
_symmetry.space_group_name_H-M   'P 1'
#
loop_
_entity.id
_entity.type
_entity.pdbx_description
1 polymer ?
#
loop_
_entity_poly.entity_id
_entity_poly.type
_entity_poly.pdbx_seq_one_letter_code
_entity_poly.pdbx_strand_id
1 'polypeptide(L)'
;MTSKVAQIADDILSLLILAYQQGITATADMLAYDLTVDVDSMEEAIYEVIDGKTFEDRIADHVIAGDLSGLQTLVESEYHRVFNAAEEDGAYEFQSTRGLGVSKKWVTVRDEAVRDTHKYLEGVSVALDEEFYTFDGDHASRPGEFTKAENNVNCRCVLKLETDTSQD
;
A
#
# COMPACT_ATOMS: atom_id res chain seq x y z
N MET A 1 3.24 -25.38 -10.99
CA MET A 1 3.28 -24.08 -11.68
C MET A 1 3.91 -24.27 -13.07
N THR A 2 3.38 -23.68 -14.15
CA THR A 2 4.05 -23.75 -15.47
C THR A 2 5.30 -22.86 -15.46
N SER A 3 6.31 -23.12 -16.30
CA SER A 3 7.54 -22.31 -16.33
C SER A 3 7.27 -20.83 -16.61
N LYS A 4 6.23 -20.53 -17.39
CA LYS A 4 5.78 -19.16 -17.68
C LYS A 4 5.21 -18.45 -16.45
N VAL A 5 4.40 -19.13 -15.64
CA VAL A 5 3.83 -18.53 -14.43
C VAL A 5 4.93 -18.19 -13.43
N ALA A 6 5.87 -19.11 -13.22
CA ALA A 6 7.00 -18.89 -12.32
C ALA A 6 7.87 -17.69 -12.76
N GLN A 7 8.21 -17.61 -14.05
CA GLN A 7 8.96 -16.46 -14.59
C GLN A 7 8.24 -15.12 -14.36
N ILE A 8 6.93 -15.07 -14.61
CA ILE A 8 6.13 -13.85 -14.43
C ILE A 8 6.05 -13.49 -12.94
N ALA A 9 5.90 -14.48 -12.06
CA ALA A 9 5.89 -14.25 -10.61
C ALA A 9 7.23 -13.69 -10.11
N ASP A 10 8.37 -14.23 -10.56
CA ASP A 10 9.72 -13.72 -10.23
C ASP A 10 9.93 -12.27 -10.73
N ASP A 11 9.48 -11.97 -11.95
CA ASP A 11 9.56 -10.63 -12.52
C ASP A 11 8.72 -9.64 -11.68
N ILE A 12 7.53 -10.05 -11.25
CA ILE A 12 6.66 -9.23 -10.40
C ILE A 12 7.22 -9.11 -8.98
N LEU A 13 7.82 -10.15 -8.41
CA LEU A 13 8.50 -10.07 -7.11
C LEU A 13 9.55 -8.95 -7.11
N SER A 14 10.34 -8.86 -8.19
CA SER A 14 11.35 -7.80 -8.35
C SER A 14 10.70 -6.41 -8.38
N LEU A 15 9.52 -6.28 -8.99
CA LEU A 15 8.74 -5.04 -9.02
C LEU A 15 8.16 -4.69 -7.64
N LEU A 16 7.69 -5.68 -6.87
CA LEU A 16 7.15 -5.45 -5.52
C LEU A 16 8.25 -5.08 -4.51
N ILE A 17 9.43 -5.67 -4.62
CA ILE A 17 10.62 -5.25 -3.86
C ILE A 17 10.93 -3.77 -4.15
N LEU A 18 10.89 -3.37 -5.42
CA LEU A 18 11.09 -1.97 -5.81
C LEU A 18 9.99 -1.05 -5.23
N ALA A 19 8.73 -1.50 -5.25
CA ALA A 19 7.61 -0.76 -4.66
C ALA A 19 7.85 -0.47 -3.17
N TYR A 20 8.24 -1.50 -2.42
CA TYR A 20 8.51 -1.38 -0.99
C TYR A 20 9.68 -0.41 -0.71
N GLN A 21 10.79 -0.56 -1.45
CA GLN A 21 11.95 0.35 -1.36
C GLN A 21 11.56 1.81 -1.60
N GLN A 22 10.68 2.05 -2.57
CA GLN A 22 10.21 3.39 -2.90
C GLN A 22 9.27 3.96 -1.83
N GLY A 23 8.43 3.16 -1.19
CA GLY A 23 7.60 3.62 -0.07
C GLY A 23 8.44 3.99 1.17
N ILE A 24 9.47 3.21 1.48
CA ILE A 24 10.45 3.56 2.53
C ILE A 24 11.16 4.89 2.20
N THR A 25 11.57 5.07 0.94
CA THR A 25 12.23 6.30 0.49
C THR A 25 11.29 7.50 0.58
N ALA A 26 10.04 7.36 0.13
CA ALA A 26 9.03 8.42 0.22
C ALA A 26 8.78 8.83 1.68
N THR A 27 8.75 7.85 2.59
CA THR A 27 8.58 8.11 4.03
C THR A 27 9.78 8.79 4.64
N ALA A 28 11.00 8.37 4.28
CA ALA A 28 12.23 9.03 4.68
C ALA A 28 12.22 10.51 4.27
N ASP A 29 11.77 10.80 3.05
CA ASP A 29 11.65 12.16 2.54
C ASP A 29 10.57 12.97 3.30
N MET A 30 9.38 12.40 3.52
CA MET A 30 8.28 13.06 4.22
C MET A 30 8.62 13.39 5.68
N LEU A 31 9.33 12.50 6.37
CA LEU A 31 9.68 12.64 7.78
C LEU A 31 11.07 13.26 7.99
N ALA A 32 11.79 13.59 6.90
CA ALA A 32 13.16 14.08 6.92
C ALA A 32 14.09 13.20 7.79
N TYR A 33 14.00 11.88 7.60
CA TYR A 33 14.71 10.88 8.40
C TYR A 33 15.26 9.75 7.55
N ASP A 34 16.51 9.36 7.79
CA ASP A 34 17.12 8.21 7.11
C ASP A 34 16.46 6.91 7.58
N LEU A 35 15.78 6.23 6.68
CA LEU A 35 15.21 4.91 6.88
C LEU A 35 15.93 3.88 6.01
N THR A 36 16.00 2.65 6.50
CA THR A 36 16.49 1.50 5.74
C THR A 36 15.39 0.47 5.63
N VAL A 37 15.41 -0.30 4.54
CA VAL A 37 14.46 -1.40 4.34
C VAL A 37 14.73 -2.49 5.36
N ASP A 38 13.70 -2.82 6.13
CA ASP A 38 13.64 -4.06 6.88
C ASP A 38 13.13 -5.18 5.97
N VAL A 39 13.91 -6.25 5.83
CA VAL A 39 13.61 -7.32 4.87
C VAL A 39 12.45 -8.18 5.34
N ASP A 40 12.30 -8.38 6.65
CA ASP A 40 11.21 -9.20 7.19
C ASP A 40 9.86 -8.51 6.97
N SER A 41 9.76 -7.21 7.28
CA SER A 41 8.57 -6.38 7.01
C SER A 41 8.24 -6.30 5.51
N MET A 42 9.28 -6.21 4.66
CA MET A 42 9.10 -6.25 3.21
C MET A 42 8.52 -7.60 2.74
N GLU A 43 9.05 -8.72 3.23
CA GLU A 43 8.52 -10.05 2.91
C GLU A 43 7.08 -10.20 3.40
N GLU A 44 6.75 -9.74 4.61
CA GLU A 44 5.39 -9.75 5.15
C GLU A 44 4.42 -8.95 4.27
N ALA A 45 4.80 -7.74 3.86
CA ALA A 45 3.99 -6.91 2.98
C ALA A 45 3.80 -7.55 1.59
N ILE A 46 4.85 -8.13 1.00
CA ILE A 46 4.78 -8.74 -0.34
C ILE A 46 3.94 -10.02 -0.33
N TYR A 47 4.16 -10.89 0.65
CA TYR A 47 3.54 -12.21 0.73
C TYR A 47 2.21 -12.22 1.50
N GLU A 48 1.64 -11.05 1.79
CA GLU A 48 0.33 -10.94 2.45
C GLU A 48 -0.72 -11.83 1.77
N VAL A 49 -1.36 -12.66 2.59
CA VAL A 49 -2.37 -13.63 2.17
C VAL A 49 -3.74 -12.95 2.11
N ILE A 50 -4.22 -12.69 0.90
CA ILE A 50 -5.51 -12.06 0.63
C ILE A 50 -6.44 -13.11 0.04
N ASP A 51 -7.58 -13.34 0.68
CA ASP A 51 -8.55 -14.38 0.31
C ASP A 51 -7.89 -15.78 0.15
N GLY A 52 -6.97 -16.09 1.08
CA GLY A 52 -6.25 -17.38 1.10
C GLY A 52 -5.18 -17.56 0.01
N LYS A 53 -4.82 -16.50 -0.71
CA LYS A 53 -3.83 -16.53 -1.80
C LYS A 53 -2.67 -15.60 -1.52
N THR A 54 -1.45 -15.98 -1.91
CA THR A 54 -0.32 -15.05 -2.04
C THR A 54 -0.41 -14.26 -3.34
N PHE A 55 0.47 -13.27 -3.54
CA PHE A 55 0.55 -12.57 -4.84
C PHE A 55 0.88 -13.54 -5.99
N GLU A 56 1.71 -14.56 -5.75
CA GLU A 56 2.06 -15.59 -6.73
C GLU A 56 0.85 -16.41 -7.17
N ASP A 57 -0.02 -16.80 -6.21
CA ASP A 57 -1.26 -17.51 -6.49
C ASP A 57 -2.21 -16.64 -7.33
N ARG A 58 -2.36 -15.36 -6.96
CA ARG A 58 -3.20 -14.40 -7.70
C ARG A 58 -2.68 -14.20 -9.13
N ILE A 59 -1.36 -14.11 -9.33
CA ILE A 59 -0.73 -14.05 -10.66
C ILE A 59 -1.01 -15.33 -11.45
N ALA A 60 -0.87 -16.49 -10.82
CA ALA A 60 -1.07 -17.77 -11.47
C ALA A 60 -2.48 -17.88 -12.05
N ASP A 61 -3.50 -17.44 -11.33
CA ASP A 61 -4.89 -17.45 -11.78
C ASP A 61 -5.07 -16.68 -13.11
N HIS A 62 -4.60 -15.43 -13.17
CA HIS A 62 -4.73 -14.62 -14.38
C HIS A 62 -3.88 -15.16 -15.54
N VAL A 63 -2.65 -15.62 -15.28
CA VAL A 63 -1.78 -16.18 -16.32
C VAL A 63 -2.35 -17.47 -16.90
N ILE A 64 -2.90 -18.35 -16.07
CA ILE A 64 -3.53 -19.61 -16.51
C ILE A 64 -4.81 -19.33 -17.30
N ALA A 65 -5.61 -18.35 -16.88
CA ALA A 65 -6.81 -17.91 -17.59
C ALA A 65 -6.50 -17.19 -18.91
N GLY A 66 -5.25 -16.77 -19.15
CA GLY A 66 -4.88 -15.94 -20.29
C GLY A 66 -5.44 -14.50 -20.19
N ASP A 67 -5.78 -14.06 -18.98
CA ASP A 67 -6.37 -12.76 -18.70
C ASP A 67 -5.28 -11.71 -18.48
N LEU A 68 -4.74 -11.18 -19.59
CA LEU A 68 -3.68 -10.18 -19.53
C LEU A 68 -4.14 -8.85 -18.95
N SER A 69 -5.41 -8.47 -19.17
CA SER A 69 -5.94 -7.21 -18.64
C SER A 69 -6.10 -7.29 -17.12
N GLY A 70 -6.64 -8.40 -16.60
CA GLY A 70 -6.75 -8.61 -15.16
C GLY A 70 -5.38 -8.77 -14.50
N LEU A 71 -4.43 -9.44 -15.15
CA LEU A 71 -3.06 -9.51 -14.66
C LEU A 71 -2.43 -8.12 -14.49
N GLN A 72 -2.60 -7.22 -15.46
CA GLN A 72 -2.09 -5.86 -15.36
C GLN A 72 -2.74 -5.13 -14.17
N THR A 73 -4.06 -5.17 -14.05
CA THR A 73 -4.79 -4.55 -12.93
C THR A 73 -4.36 -5.10 -11.58
N LEU A 74 -4.13 -6.41 -11.48
CA LEU A 74 -3.62 -7.04 -10.26
C LEU A 74 -2.23 -6.48 -9.91
N VAL A 75 -1.29 -6.48 -10.86
CA VAL A 75 0.09 -6.03 -10.62
C VAL A 75 0.14 -4.56 -10.19
N GLU A 76 -0.64 -3.69 -10.83
CA GLU A 76 -0.73 -2.28 -10.45
C GLU A 76 -1.32 -2.11 -9.03
N SER A 77 -2.31 -2.92 -8.67
CA SER A 77 -2.92 -2.89 -7.34
C SER A 77 -1.98 -3.44 -6.25
N GLU A 78 -1.22 -4.49 -6.54
CA GLU A 78 -0.22 -5.05 -5.61
C GLU A 78 0.95 -4.10 -5.39
N TYR A 79 1.47 -3.49 -6.46
CA TYR A 79 2.52 -2.48 -6.34
C TYR A 79 2.05 -1.33 -5.44
N HIS A 80 0.83 -0.84 -5.67
CA HIS A 80 0.24 0.24 -4.87
C HIS A 80 0.06 -0.15 -3.40
N ARG A 81 -0.47 -1.35 -3.11
CA ARG A 81 -0.61 -1.88 -1.75
C ARG A 81 0.73 -1.96 -1.03
N VAL A 82 1.72 -2.60 -1.65
CA VAL A 82 3.07 -2.80 -1.08
C VAL A 82 3.78 -1.46 -0.86
N PHE A 83 3.63 -0.50 -1.77
CA PHE A 83 4.18 0.85 -1.60
C PHE A 83 3.60 1.54 -0.35
N ASN A 84 2.27 1.54 -0.17
CA ASN A 84 1.66 2.20 0.99
C ASN A 84 1.94 1.44 2.30
N ALA A 85 2.08 0.10 2.24
CA ALA A 85 2.51 -0.70 3.39
C ALA A 85 3.90 -0.26 3.86
N ALA A 86 4.84 -0.15 2.93
CA ALA A 86 6.18 0.35 3.23
C ALA A 86 6.18 1.77 3.81
N GLU A 87 5.27 2.64 3.37
CA GLU A 87 5.17 3.98 3.95
C GLU A 87 4.79 3.94 5.43
N GLU A 88 3.81 3.10 5.77
CA GLU A 88 3.36 2.92 7.14
C GLU A 88 4.42 2.22 8.01
N ASP A 89 5.09 1.19 7.50
CA ASP A 89 6.16 0.49 8.22
C ASP A 89 7.32 1.44 8.55
N GLY A 90 7.72 2.28 7.58
CA GLY A 90 8.72 3.32 7.78
C GLY A 90 8.32 4.37 8.83
N ALA A 91 7.03 4.72 8.89
CA ALA A 91 6.50 5.63 9.88
C ALA A 91 6.53 5.03 11.29
N TYR A 92 6.21 3.73 11.43
CA TYR A 92 6.32 3.02 12.70
C TYR A 92 7.77 2.94 13.19
N GLU A 93 8.72 2.66 12.29
CA GLU A 93 10.15 2.64 12.63
C GLU A 93 10.66 4.03 13.06
N PHE A 94 10.24 5.08 12.35
CA PHE A 94 10.54 6.45 12.77
C PHE A 94 9.99 6.73 14.18
N GLN A 95 8.71 6.43 14.42
CA GLN A 95 8.05 6.70 15.69
C GLN A 95 8.68 5.91 16.84
N SER A 96 9.02 4.63 16.62
CA SER A 96 9.67 3.77 17.61
C SER A 96 11.07 4.28 17.97
N THR A 97 11.84 4.76 16.97
CA THR A 97 13.22 5.17 17.16
C THR A 97 13.34 6.60 17.70
N ARG A 98 12.48 7.52 17.25
CA ARG A 98 12.53 8.94 17.63
C ARG A 98 11.66 9.27 18.85
N GLY A 99 10.63 8.47 19.13
CA GLY A 99 9.64 8.77 20.17
C GLY A 99 8.78 9.99 19.84
N LEU A 100 8.67 10.36 18.56
CA LEU A 100 7.81 11.43 18.06
C LEU A 100 6.58 10.82 17.41
N GLY A 101 5.39 11.34 17.74
CA GLY A 101 4.15 10.91 17.11
C GLY A 101 4.12 11.26 15.62
N VAL A 102 3.56 10.35 14.83
CA VAL A 102 3.28 10.53 13.42
C VAL A 102 1.77 10.44 13.20
N SER A 103 1.25 11.36 12.41
CA SER A 103 -0.10 11.30 11.86
C SER A 103 -0.05 10.97 10.37
N LYS A 104 -1.08 10.30 9.89
CA LYS A 104 -1.26 9.96 8.47
C LYS A 104 -2.50 10.65 7.92
N LYS A 105 -2.34 11.29 6.77
CA LYS A 105 -3.39 11.99 6.04
C LYS A 105 -3.68 11.28 4.72
N TRP A 106 -4.96 11.07 4.43
CA TRP A 106 -5.39 10.47 3.17
C TRP A 106 -5.38 11.50 2.04
N VAL A 107 -4.69 11.20 0.94
CA VAL A 107 -4.60 12.08 -0.23
C VAL A 107 -5.03 11.33 -1.49
N THR A 108 -6.05 11.82 -2.16
CA THR A 108 -6.52 11.28 -3.44
C THR A 108 -5.81 11.96 -4.61
N VAL A 109 -5.87 11.34 -5.79
CA VAL A 109 -5.41 11.97 -7.06
C VAL A 109 -6.36 13.05 -7.60
N ARG A 110 -7.50 13.27 -6.93
CA ARG A 110 -8.49 14.33 -7.22
C ARG A 110 -8.98 14.37 -8.67
N ASP A 111 -9.07 13.21 -9.32
CA ASP A 111 -9.70 13.08 -10.64
C ASP A 111 -11.11 12.47 -10.54
N GLU A 112 -11.81 12.46 -11.67
CA GLU A 112 -13.19 11.98 -11.76
C GLU A 112 -13.33 10.47 -11.52
N ALA A 113 -12.22 9.70 -11.63
CA ALA A 113 -12.22 8.27 -11.40
C ALA A 113 -12.05 7.91 -9.91
N VAL A 114 -11.76 8.89 -9.03
CA VAL A 114 -11.77 8.67 -7.58
C VAL A 114 -13.20 8.36 -7.14
N ARG A 115 -13.36 7.25 -6.42
CA ARG A 115 -14.64 6.80 -5.85
C ARG A 115 -15.14 7.76 -4.78
N ASP A 116 -16.45 7.85 -4.61
CA ASP A 116 -17.04 8.73 -3.59
C ASP A 116 -16.59 8.35 -2.17
N THR A 117 -16.42 7.05 -1.88
CA THR A 117 -15.87 6.54 -0.62
C THR A 117 -14.47 7.09 -0.33
N HIS A 118 -13.65 7.28 -1.37
CA HIS A 118 -12.29 7.81 -1.24
C HIS A 118 -12.28 9.34 -1.25
N LYS A 119 -13.16 10.00 -2.02
CA LYS A 119 -13.35 11.46 -1.96
C LYS A 119 -13.76 11.89 -0.56
N TYR A 120 -14.57 11.09 0.12
CA TYR A 120 -14.96 11.33 1.51
C TYR A 120 -13.76 11.35 2.47
N LEU A 121 -12.72 10.56 2.19
CA LEU A 121 -11.50 10.50 2.99
C LEU A 121 -10.49 11.60 2.65
N GLU A 122 -10.67 12.36 1.57
CA GLU A 122 -9.71 13.39 1.14
C GLU A 122 -9.39 14.38 2.28
N GLY A 123 -8.12 14.43 2.66
CA GLY A 123 -7.60 15.32 3.69
C GLY A 123 -7.90 14.89 5.12
N VAL A 124 -8.60 13.78 5.34
CA VAL A 124 -8.78 13.19 6.68
C VAL A 124 -7.41 12.81 7.23
N SER A 125 -7.13 13.25 8.45
CA SER A 125 -5.94 12.90 9.23
C SER A 125 -6.33 12.06 10.42
N VAL A 126 -5.58 11.00 10.68
CA VAL A 126 -5.71 10.11 11.84
C VAL A 126 -4.33 9.83 12.44
N ALA A 127 -4.28 9.34 13.68
CA ALA A 127 -3.01 8.87 14.25
C ALA A 127 -2.47 7.65 13.46
N LEU A 128 -1.16 7.37 13.57
CA LEU A 128 -0.54 6.28 12.81
C LEU A 128 -1.19 4.90 13.09
N ASP A 129 -1.63 4.65 14.32
CA ASP A 129 -2.29 3.40 14.76
C ASP A 129 -3.82 3.39 14.57
N GLU A 130 -4.39 4.46 14.02
CA GLU A 130 -5.82 4.56 13.72
C GLU A 130 -6.12 4.22 12.26
N GLU A 131 -7.36 3.78 12.00
CA GLU A 131 -7.85 3.48 10.65
C GLU A 131 -8.66 4.63 10.06
N PHE A 132 -8.72 4.66 8.73
CA PHE A 132 -9.65 5.49 7.97
C PHE A 132 -10.99 4.76 7.81
N TYR A 133 -12.10 5.47 8.04
CA TYR A 133 -13.45 4.93 7.90
C TYR A 133 -14.21 5.65 6.78
N THR A 134 -14.67 4.88 5.79
CA THR A 134 -15.55 5.35 4.72
C THR A 134 -16.99 5.55 5.22
N PHE A 135 -17.79 6.36 4.52
CA PHE A 135 -19.18 6.63 4.92
C PHE A 135 -20.10 5.41 4.83
N ASP A 136 -19.73 4.37 4.06
CA ASP A 136 -20.46 3.11 3.93
C ASP A 136 -19.96 2.02 4.91
N GLY A 137 -19.06 2.39 5.83
CA GLY A 137 -18.61 1.55 6.94
C GLY A 137 -17.45 0.60 6.61
N ASP A 138 -16.85 0.68 5.42
CA ASP A 138 -15.57 0.03 5.13
C ASP A 138 -14.42 0.82 5.77
N HIS A 139 -13.30 0.17 6.06
CA HIS A 139 -12.16 0.78 6.73
C HIS A 139 -10.84 0.19 6.25
N ALA A 140 -9.76 0.96 6.42
CA ALA A 140 -8.41 0.55 6.10
C ALA A 140 -7.39 1.33 6.93
N SER A 141 -6.23 0.73 7.20
CA SER A 141 -5.09 1.45 7.77
C SER A 141 -4.49 2.43 6.75
N ARG A 142 -4.48 2.05 5.47
CA ARG A 142 -3.84 2.77 4.36
C ARG A 142 -4.49 2.47 3.00
N PRO A 143 -4.21 3.26 1.94
CA PRO A 143 -4.68 2.96 0.60
C PRO A 143 -4.30 1.56 0.12
N GLY A 144 -5.27 0.83 -0.43
CA GLY A 144 -5.07 -0.54 -0.94
C GLY A 144 -5.38 -1.66 0.06
N GLU A 145 -5.82 -1.32 1.28
CA GLU A 145 -6.04 -2.27 2.38
C GLU A 145 -7.46 -2.23 2.97
N PHE A 146 -8.46 -1.81 2.17
CA PHE A 146 -9.86 -1.89 2.58
C PHE A 146 -10.36 -3.34 2.67
N THR A 147 -11.42 -3.57 3.43
CA THR A 147 -12.03 -4.91 3.53
C THR A 147 -12.73 -5.31 2.24
N LYS A 148 -13.24 -4.36 1.45
CA LYS A 148 -13.90 -4.64 0.16
C LYS A 148 -12.95 -4.42 -1.01
N ALA A 149 -12.82 -5.44 -1.87
CA ALA A 149 -12.00 -5.37 -3.08
C ALA A 149 -12.35 -4.18 -4.00
N GLU A 150 -13.62 -3.76 -4.05
CA GLU A 150 -14.06 -2.64 -4.88
C GLU A 150 -13.45 -1.29 -4.48
N ASN A 151 -13.02 -1.13 -3.22
CA ASN A 151 -12.29 0.05 -2.74
C ASN A 151 -10.77 -0.05 -3.00
N ASN A 152 -10.22 -1.25 -3.21
CA ASN A 152 -8.79 -1.46 -3.39
C ASN A 152 -8.34 -1.45 -4.85
N VAL A 153 -9.05 -2.17 -5.72
CA VAL A 153 -8.62 -2.37 -7.11
C VAL A 153 -8.52 -1.03 -7.83
N ASN A 154 -7.42 -0.76 -8.54
CA ASN A 154 -7.15 0.52 -9.21
C ASN A 154 -7.19 1.75 -8.29
N CYS A 155 -7.05 1.57 -6.97
CA CYS A 155 -6.82 2.70 -6.07
C CYS A 155 -5.50 3.39 -6.44
N ARG A 156 -5.48 4.72 -6.37
CA ARG A 156 -4.30 5.56 -6.62
C ARG A 156 -4.09 6.59 -5.50
N CYS A 157 -4.81 6.46 -4.39
CA CYS A 157 -4.68 7.35 -3.24
C CYS A 157 -3.36 7.05 -2.53
N VAL A 158 -2.80 8.03 -1.84
CA VAL A 158 -1.52 7.91 -1.15
C VAL A 158 -1.64 8.45 0.27
N LEU A 159 -0.69 8.10 1.11
CA LEU A 159 -0.54 8.72 2.41
C LEU A 159 0.27 10.01 2.30
N LYS A 160 -0.01 10.94 3.21
CA LYS A 160 0.91 12.01 3.59
C LYS A 160 1.18 11.89 5.08
N LEU A 161 2.44 11.71 5.43
CA LEU A 161 2.88 11.56 6.80
C LEU A 161 3.35 12.91 7.36
N GLU A 162 2.94 13.22 8.59
CA GLU A 162 3.27 14.47 9.27
C GLU A 162 3.64 14.16 10.74
N THR A 163 4.76 14.70 11.21
CA THR A 163 5.15 14.59 12.63
C THR A 163 4.32 15.55 13.48
N ASP A 164 3.99 15.14 14.71
CA ASP A 164 3.23 15.93 15.69
C ASP A 164 3.94 17.22 16.16
N THR A 165 5.04 17.61 15.52
CA THR A 165 5.78 18.86 15.76
C THR A 165 5.04 20.10 15.26
N SER A 166 3.84 19.96 14.70
CA SER A 166 3.01 21.06 14.20
C SER A 166 1.83 21.36 15.13
N GLN A 167 2.17 21.72 16.38
CA GLN A 167 1.35 22.65 17.16
C GLN A 167 2.08 24.00 17.18
N ASP A 168 1.92 24.77 16.10
CA ASP A 168 2.16 26.21 16.11
C ASP A 168 0.82 26.96 16.22
#